data_AF-A0AAT9W7D2-F1
#
_entry.id   AF-A0AAT9W7D2-F1
#
_cell.length_a   1.000
_cell.length_b   1.000
_cell.length_c   1.000
_cell.angle_alpha   90.00
_cell.angle_beta   90.00
_cell.angle_gamma   90.00
#
_symmetry.space_group_name_H-M   'P 1'
#
loop_
_entity.id
_entity.type
_entity.pdbx_description
1 polymer ?
#
loop_
_entity_poly.entity_id
_entity_poly.type
_entity_poly.pdbx_seq_one_letter_code
_entity_poly.pdbx_strand_id
1 'polypeptide(L)'
;MSLSKGKNKDYRLKIKTKRELSVFYWFVMENKPMVDRYRSSPLKNMKRINSIYRMNIRDAPLLLSEIVSDYYSGVLDAILYYERKIELFLDSLLPESEFEWFRKNEHACYFVWLSIKKYCPQLSSEMINIQKEVAPQKFSHVHSLTDLSVSDNFNTNTQYAIALESFLSEIKSLHTHPTSHKERYNSILYFMDLVPAYFIDKLSFIKNIRSQWDSKFKAKRKLSIPMDNTELCQWAWEYMKNKPSRRMRIYDQSTDTPEKSVALSGEYNIHSVCTADNKDDICNQNMSESTSQEDYDKSTGNDAASDKNSGHESGTKKVSYRTIDLSPEDGGLLSSFNKIGWHDAFEIIQPSTPKETYLSIHAVWIFYVGGTYIEPELYQQFKRARDTYLTRKRKIKRISNKLQLIN
;
A
#
# COMPACT_ATOMS: atom_id res chain seq x y z
N MET A 1 10.38 -32.77 41.86
CA MET A 1 9.55 -33.36 40.79
C MET A 1 10.42 -33.58 39.56
N SER A 2 10.60 -34.83 39.17
CA SER A 2 11.50 -35.28 38.10
C SER A 2 10.83 -35.15 36.73
N LEU A 3 11.30 -34.21 35.91
CA LEU A 3 10.93 -34.14 34.49
C LEU A 3 11.69 -35.21 33.69
N SER A 4 10.94 -35.91 32.84
CA SER A 4 11.30 -37.13 32.12
C SER A 4 12.54 -36.98 31.22
N LYS A 5 13.63 -37.68 31.57
CA LYS A 5 14.90 -37.77 30.80
C LYS A 5 14.84 -38.62 29.50
N GLY A 6 13.66 -38.98 29.00
CA GLY A 6 13.54 -40.04 27.98
C GLY A 6 13.23 -39.61 26.54
N LYS A 7 12.65 -38.43 26.27
CA LYS A 7 12.05 -38.13 24.95
C LYS A 7 12.76 -37.07 24.09
N ASN A 8 13.79 -36.40 24.61
CA ASN A 8 14.35 -35.18 23.98
C ASN A 8 15.70 -35.36 23.26
N LYS A 9 16.32 -36.55 23.25
CA LYS A 9 17.63 -36.73 22.60
C LYS A 9 17.59 -36.76 21.06
N ASP A 10 16.41 -37.01 20.47
CA ASP A 10 16.25 -37.16 19.01
C ASP A 10 15.55 -35.98 18.33
N TYR A 11 15.13 -34.96 19.07
CA TYR A 11 14.54 -33.78 18.45
C TYR A 11 15.65 -32.88 17.89
N ARG A 12 15.63 -32.69 16.58
CA ARG A 12 16.44 -31.69 15.87
C ARG A 12 15.58 -31.03 14.80
N LEU A 13 15.69 -29.72 14.71
CA LEU A 13 15.08 -28.91 13.66
C LEU A 13 15.41 -29.47 12.26
N LYS A 14 14.39 -29.84 11.48
CA LYS A 14 14.56 -30.40 10.13
C LYS A 14 14.27 -29.34 9.06
N ILE A 15 15.33 -28.91 8.38
CA ILE A 15 15.23 -27.98 7.24
C ILE A 15 15.09 -28.78 5.93
N LYS A 16 13.98 -28.56 5.22
CA LYS A 16 13.58 -29.28 4.00
C LYS A 16 13.72 -28.41 2.75
N THR A 17 13.53 -27.10 2.87
CA THR A 17 13.52 -26.18 1.72
C THR A 17 14.51 -25.02 1.86
N LYS A 18 14.89 -24.41 0.73
CA LYS A 18 15.75 -23.21 0.75
C LYS A 18 15.07 -22.03 1.45
N ARG A 19 13.74 -21.99 1.46
CA ARG A 19 12.96 -20.93 2.11
C ARG A 19 12.96 -21.11 3.63
N GLU A 20 12.76 -22.34 4.10
CA GLU A 20 12.95 -22.69 5.53
C GLU A 20 14.37 -22.38 6.00
N LEU A 21 15.39 -22.73 5.19
CA LEU A 21 16.77 -22.37 5.48
C LEU A 21 16.95 -20.84 5.61
N SER A 22 16.26 -20.07 4.80
CA SER A 22 16.34 -18.60 4.82
C SER A 22 15.75 -18.02 6.11
N VAL A 23 14.68 -18.62 6.64
CA VAL A 23 14.13 -18.26 7.96
C VAL A 23 15.09 -18.66 9.08
N PHE A 24 15.61 -19.89 9.06
CA PHE A 24 16.58 -20.34 10.07
C PHE A 24 17.82 -19.44 10.07
N TYR A 25 18.32 -19.14 8.88
CA TYR A 25 19.40 -18.18 8.67
C TYR A 25 19.10 -16.84 9.35
N TRP A 26 17.92 -16.27 9.09
CA TRP A 26 17.53 -14.98 9.65
C TRP A 26 17.52 -15.04 11.18
N PHE A 27 16.93 -16.08 11.79
CA PHE A 27 16.84 -16.21 13.25
C PHE A 27 18.21 -16.23 13.92
N VAL A 28 19.14 -17.02 13.39
CA VAL A 28 20.47 -17.17 13.99
C VAL A 28 21.35 -15.96 13.70
N MET A 29 21.37 -15.50 12.46
CA MET A 29 22.36 -14.52 12.02
C MET A 29 21.95 -13.08 12.34
N GLU A 30 20.66 -12.85 12.55
CA GLU A 30 20.18 -11.59 13.14
C GLU A 30 20.26 -11.59 14.65
N ASN A 31 20.59 -12.69 15.32
CA ASN A 31 20.88 -12.66 16.75
C ASN A 31 22.33 -12.21 16.96
N LYS A 32 22.57 -10.89 17.03
CA LYS A 32 23.94 -10.33 17.19
C LYS A 32 24.70 -10.92 18.38
N PRO A 33 24.13 -11.00 19.60
CA PRO A 33 24.82 -11.62 20.74
C PRO A 33 25.27 -13.06 20.46
N MET A 34 24.43 -13.85 19.78
CA MET A 34 24.74 -15.22 19.38
C MET A 34 25.89 -15.28 18.37
N VAL A 35 25.81 -14.47 17.32
CA VAL A 35 26.84 -14.42 16.29
C VAL A 35 28.17 -13.91 16.85
N ASP A 36 28.17 -12.88 17.69
CA ASP A 36 29.38 -12.29 18.24
C ASP A 36 30.06 -13.21 19.26
N ARG A 37 29.28 -13.97 20.04
CA ARG A 37 29.79 -15.04 20.89
C ARG A 37 30.46 -16.13 20.05
N TYR A 38 29.81 -16.62 19.00
CA TYR A 38 30.42 -17.63 18.12
C TYR A 38 31.67 -17.10 17.40
N ARG A 39 31.70 -15.83 16.96
CA ARG A 39 32.90 -15.18 16.40
C ARG A 39 34.06 -15.06 17.39
N SER A 40 33.78 -15.15 18.68
CA SER A 40 34.77 -15.13 19.76
C SER A 40 35.13 -16.54 20.23
N SER A 41 34.35 -17.56 19.85
CA SER A 41 34.54 -18.97 20.23
C SER A 41 35.77 -19.60 19.56
N PRO A 42 36.46 -20.55 20.24
CA PRO A 42 37.51 -21.36 19.62
C PRO A 42 36.98 -22.29 18.51
N LEU A 43 35.68 -22.58 18.50
CA LEU A 43 35.03 -23.42 17.48
C LEU A 43 34.79 -22.67 16.15
N LYS A 44 35.04 -21.36 16.11
CA LYS A 44 34.70 -20.52 14.97
C LYS A 44 35.40 -20.96 13.69
N ASN A 45 34.64 -21.06 12.63
CA ASN A 45 35.18 -21.17 11.29
C ASN A 45 34.82 -19.93 10.46
N MET A 46 35.75 -18.98 10.37
CA MET A 46 35.53 -17.70 9.68
C MET A 46 35.24 -17.88 8.17
N LYS A 47 35.82 -18.90 7.53
CA LYS A 47 35.53 -19.20 6.12
C LYS A 47 34.08 -19.70 5.95
N ARG A 48 33.62 -20.57 6.86
CA ARG A 48 32.25 -21.12 6.84
C ARG A 48 31.20 -20.05 7.13
N ILE A 49 31.39 -19.21 8.15
CA ILE A 49 30.42 -18.16 8.49
C ILE A 49 30.28 -17.11 7.39
N ASN A 50 31.40 -16.69 6.76
CA ASN A 50 31.35 -15.70 5.68
C ASN A 50 30.73 -16.25 4.38
N SER A 51 30.74 -17.58 4.20
CA SER A 51 30.19 -18.24 3.02
C SER A 51 28.82 -18.88 3.26
N ILE A 52 28.21 -18.67 4.43
CA ILE A 52 26.98 -19.35 4.85
C ILE A 52 25.81 -19.15 3.88
N TYR A 53 25.68 -17.96 3.30
CA TYR A 53 24.65 -17.67 2.29
C TYR A 53 24.85 -18.42 0.96
N ARG A 54 26.06 -18.94 0.72
CA ARG A 54 26.43 -19.74 -0.45
C ARG A 54 26.47 -21.24 -0.15
N MET A 55 26.31 -21.63 1.12
CA MET A 55 26.27 -23.03 1.52
C MET A 55 25.03 -23.72 0.98
N ASN A 56 25.16 -25.02 0.72
CA ASN A 56 24.02 -25.83 0.33
C ASN A 56 23.10 -26.09 1.53
N ILE A 57 21.89 -26.58 1.23
CA ILE A 57 20.86 -26.87 2.23
C ILE A 57 21.22 -28.00 3.20
N ARG A 58 22.24 -28.82 2.90
CA ARG A 58 22.69 -29.91 3.78
C ARG A 58 23.68 -29.41 4.83
N ASP A 59 24.57 -28.49 4.44
CA ASP A 59 25.69 -28.04 5.28
C ASP A 59 25.35 -26.80 6.10
N ALA A 60 24.51 -25.90 5.56
CA ALA A 60 24.15 -24.65 6.24
C ALA A 60 23.43 -24.89 7.59
N PRO A 61 22.43 -25.80 7.69
CA PRO A 61 21.77 -26.07 8.97
C PRO A 61 22.74 -26.57 10.04
N LEU A 62 23.75 -27.37 9.67
CA LEU A 62 24.73 -27.89 10.62
C LEU A 62 25.55 -26.76 11.25
N LEU A 63 25.98 -25.79 10.45
CA LEU A 63 26.69 -24.62 10.97
C LEU A 63 25.79 -23.73 11.84
N LEU A 64 24.53 -23.54 11.44
CA LEU A 64 23.57 -22.74 12.21
C LEU A 64 23.28 -23.40 13.57
N SER A 65 23.06 -24.71 13.61
CA SER A 65 22.90 -25.46 14.87
C SER A 65 24.18 -25.45 15.72
N GLU A 66 25.37 -25.47 15.11
CA GLU A 66 26.65 -25.32 15.81
C GLU A 66 26.73 -23.96 16.52
N ILE A 67 26.34 -22.88 15.83
CA ILE A 67 26.29 -21.51 16.38
C ILE A 67 25.31 -21.45 17.58
N VAL A 68 24.10 -22.00 17.43
CA VAL A 68 23.10 -22.05 18.51
C VAL A 68 23.63 -22.84 19.70
N SER A 69 24.26 -24.00 19.45
CA SER A 69 24.81 -24.85 20.49
C SER A 69 25.96 -24.18 21.26
N ASP A 70 26.85 -23.46 20.57
CA ASP A 70 27.94 -22.70 21.18
C ASP A 70 27.39 -21.60 22.10
N TYR A 71 26.35 -20.88 21.65
CA TYR A 71 25.71 -19.82 22.43
C TYR A 71 25.03 -20.32 23.70
N TYR A 72 24.43 -21.50 23.68
CA TYR A 72 23.83 -22.09 24.88
C TYR A 72 24.77 -23.03 25.64
N SER A 73 26.08 -23.01 25.34
CA SER A 73 27.08 -23.88 26.00
C SER A 73 26.71 -25.38 25.96
N GLY A 74 26.00 -25.83 24.92
CA GLY A 74 25.51 -27.21 24.81
C GLY A 74 24.35 -27.58 25.76
N VAL A 75 23.73 -26.62 26.45
CA VAL A 75 22.56 -26.88 27.31
C VAL A 75 21.36 -27.27 26.45
N LEU A 76 21.06 -28.57 26.42
CA LEU A 76 20.09 -29.16 25.50
C LEU A 76 18.70 -28.50 25.60
N ASP A 77 18.18 -28.27 26.80
CA ASP A 77 16.83 -27.70 26.96
C ASP A 77 16.73 -26.28 26.38
N ALA A 78 17.79 -25.47 26.50
CA ALA A 78 17.82 -24.12 25.93
C ALA A 78 17.94 -24.14 24.41
N ILE A 79 18.74 -25.07 23.86
CA ILE A 79 18.86 -25.29 22.41
C ILE A 79 17.51 -25.74 21.83
N LEU A 80 16.88 -26.74 22.44
CA LEU A 80 15.57 -27.25 22.00
C LEU A 80 14.49 -26.17 22.09
N TYR A 81 14.52 -25.36 23.13
CA TYR A 81 13.60 -24.22 23.27
C TYR A 81 13.80 -23.21 22.14
N TYR A 82 15.05 -22.89 21.78
CA TYR A 82 15.35 -22.00 20.67
C TYR A 82 14.94 -22.60 19.32
N GLU A 83 15.21 -23.88 19.08
CA GLU A 83 14.80 -24.57 17.84
C GLU A 83 13.28 -24.62 17.67
N ARG A 84 12.52 -24.86 18.76
CA ARG A 84 11.04 -24.82 18.73
C ARG A 84 10.48 -23.47 18.30
N LYS A 85 11.12 -22.37 18.72
CA LYS A 85 10.71 -21.02 18.28
C LYS A 85 10.85 -20.85 16.78
N ILE A 86 11.90 -21.42 16.19
CA ILE A 86 12.11 -21.39 14.74
C ILE A 86 11.07 -22.26 14.06
N GLU A 87 10.79 -23.46 14.57
CA GLU A 87 9.75 -24.36 14.00
C GLU A 87 8.40 -23.67 13.91
N LEU A 88 7.99 -22.91 14.93
CA LEU A 88 6.74 -22.14 14.87
C LEU A 88 6.67 -21.20 13.65
N PHE A 89 7.78 -20.58 13.27
CA PHE A 89 7.86 -19.75 12.06
C PHE A 89 7.87 -20.59 10.79
N LEU A 90 8.58 -21.72 10.79
CA LEU A 90 8.60 -22.64 9.64
C LEU A 90 7.20 -23.22 9.36
N ASP A 91 6.47 -23.60 10.40
CA ASP A 91 5.10 -24.13 10.31
C ASP A 91 4.09 -23.07 9.84
N SER A 92 4.43 -21.79 10.03
CA SER A 92 3.62 -20.67 9.53
C SER A 92 3.83 -20.36 8.03
N LEU A 93 4.82 -20.98 7.37
CA LEU A 93 5.15 -20.66 5.98
C LEU A 93 4.03 -21.09 5.02
N LEU A 94 3.58 -20.15 4.19
CA LEU A 94 2.65 -20.47 3.11
C LEU A 94 3.39 -21.24 2.00
N PRO A 95 2.78 -22.28 1.40
CA PRO A 95 3.37 -22.99 0.27
C PRO A 95 3.50 -22.09 -0.96
N GLU A 96 4.43 -22.42 -1.88
CA GLU A 96 4.65 -21.62 -3.09
C GLU A 96 3.40 -21.46 -3.98
N SER A 97 2.51 -22.45 -3.95
CA SER A 97 1.24 -22.46 -4.69
C SER A 97 0.35 -21.26 -4.38
N GLU A 98 0.39 -20.74 -3.15
CA GLU A 98 -0.41 -19.56 -2.76
C GLU A 98 0.07 -18.26 -3.45
N PHE A 99 1.28 -18.26 -3.99
CA PHE A 99 1.88 -17.09 -4.65
C PHE A 99 1.88 -17.18 -6.18
N GLU A 100 1.51 -18.32 -6.76
CA GLU A 100 1.60 -18.55 -8.22
C GLU A 100 0.76 -17.58 -9.04
N TRP A 101 -0.41 -17.19 -8.54
CA TRP A 101 -1.37 -16.33 -9.25
C TRP A 101 -0.82 -14.93 -9.57
N PHE A 102 0.18 -14.46 -8.82
CA PHE A 102 0.85 -13.17 -9.08
C PHE A 102 2.33 -13.29 -9.42
N ARG A 103 2.96 -14.46 -9.26
CA ARG A 103 4.40 -14.69 -9.47
C ARG A 103 4.92 -14.20 -10.82
N LYS A 104 4.15 -14.40 -11.90
CA LYS A 104 4.52 -13.98 -13.27
C LYS A 104 3.75 -12.75 -13.76
N ASN A 105 2.79 -12.26 -12.97
CA ASN A 105 1.94 -11.12 -13.36
C ASN A 105 2.44 -9.86 -12.66
N GLU A 106 3.13 -8.99 -13.40
CA GLU A 106 3.77 -7.79 -12.84
C GLU A 106 2.77 -6.82 -12.18
N HIS A 107 1.56 -6.71 -12.71
CA HIS A 107 0.52 -5.85 -12.13
C HIS A 107 -0.05 -6.45 -10.84
N ALA A 108 -0.37 -7.75 -10.85
CA ALA A 108 -0.85 -8.43 -9.64
C ALA A 108 0.22 -8.42 -8.54
N CYS A 109 1.48 -8.65 -8.90
CA CYS A 109 2.60 -8.59 -7.95
C CYS A 109 2.76 -7.18 -7.36
N TYR A 110 2.62 -6.12 -8.18
CA TYR A 110 2.63 -4.74 -7.68
C TYR A 110 1.48 -4.49 -6.72
N PHE A 111 0.29 -4.95 -7.05
CA PHE A 111 -0.90 -4.81 -6.22
C PHE A 111 -0.73 -5.51 -4.86
N VAL A 112 -0.19 -6.74 -4.85
CA VAL A 112 0.12 -7.45 -3.61
C VAL A 112 1.18 -6.69 -2.81
N TRP A 113 2.23 -6.19 -3.46
CA TRP A 113 3.26 -5.39 -2.81
C TRP A 113 2.69 -4.13 -2.12
N LEU A 114 1.83 -3.38 -2.80
CA LEU A 114 1.12 -2.24 -2.19
C LEU A 114 0.22 -2.67 -1.03
N SER A 115 -0.46 -3.81 -1.17
CA SER A 115 -1.33 -4.36 -0.12
C SER A 115 -0.55 -4.60 1.17
N ILE A 116 0.64 -5.20 1.09
CA ILE A 116 1.47 -5.47 2.29
C ILE A 116 2.16 -4.21 2.85
N LYS A 117 2.30 -3.14 2.04
CA LYS A 117 2.75 -1.83 2.53
C LYS A 117 1.65 -1.07 3.27
N LYS A 118 0.39 -1.40 3.04
CA LYS A 118 -0.74 -0.73 3.71
C LYS A 118 -1.36 -1.56 4.83
N TYR A 119 -1.39 -2.88 4.66
CA TYR A 119 -2.10 -3.82 5.52
C TYR A 119 -1.19 -4.99 5.92
N CYS A 120 -1.60 -5.73 6.93
CA CYS A 120 -0.92 -6.95 7.39
C CYS A 120 -1.95 -8.00 7.84
N PRO A 121 -1.54 -9.27 7.95
CA PRO A 121 -2.35 -10.29 8.61
C PRO A 121 -2.53 -9.97 10.10
N GLN A 122 -3.48 -10.64 10.74
CA GLN A 122 -3.60 -10.63 12.19
C GLN A 122 -2.32 -11.21 12.82
N LEU A 123 -1.68 -10.45 13.71
CA LEU A 123 -0.42 -10.84 14.34
C LEU A 123 -0.66 -11.63 15.63
N SER A 124 0.26 -12.56 15.91
CA SER A 124 0.32 -13.35 17.13
C SER A 124 1.27 -12.71 18.15
N SER A 125 0.75 -12.47 19.36
CA SER A 125 1.54 -11.96 20.49
C SER A 125 2.74 -12.87 20.82
N GLU A 126 2.56 -14.19 20.73
CA GLU A 126 3.62 -15.17 20.98
C GLU A 126 4.74 -15.04 19.94
N MET A 127 4.39 -14.98 18.65
CA MET A 127 5.36 -14.88 17.57
C MET A 127 6.10 -13.54 17.59
N ILE A 128 5.42 -12.45 17.96
CA ILE A 128 6.04 -11.13 18.17
C ILE A 128 7.09 -11.21 19.28
N ASN A 129 6.76 -11.83 20.42
CA ASN A 129 7.69 -11.96 21.53
C ASN A 129 8.92 -12.80 21.15
N ILE A 130 8.71 -13.88 20.40
CA ILE A 130 9.80 -14.70 19.85
C ILE A 130 10.75 -13.85 19.00
N GLN A 131 10.24 -13.01 18.09
CA GLN A 131 11.11 -12.17 17.26
C GLN A 131 11.91 -11.15 18.07
N LYS A 132 11.32 -10.58 19.12
CA LYS A 132 12.02 -9.68 20.05
C LYS A 132 13.13 -10.39 20.79
N GLU A 133 12.87 -11.60 21.29
CA GLU A 133 13.89 -12.39 21.98
C GLU A 133 15.03 -12.81 21.04
N VAL A 134 14.73 -13.09 19.77
CA VAL A 134 15.71 -13.57 18.79
C VAL A 134 16.52 -12.44 18.18
N ALA A 135 15.90 -11.30 17.86
CA ALA A 135 16.56 -10.17 17.21
C ALA A 135 16.24 -8.84 17.94
N PRO A 136 16.61 -8.72 19.23
CA PRO A 136 16.18 -7.61 20.08
C PRO A 136 16.60 -6.24 19.54
N GLN A 137 17.77 -6.14 18.91
CA GLN A 137 18.24 -4.87 18.34
C GLN A 137 17.49 -4.44 17.07
N LYS A 138 16.84 -5.37 16.34
CA LYS A 138 16.00 -5.03 15.18
C LYS A 138 14.60 -4.60 15.60
N PHE A 139 14.17 -5.01 16.78
CA PHE A 139 12.85 -4.73 17.31
C PHE A 139 12.92 -3.98 18.64
N SER A 140 14.01 -3.25 18.90
CA SER A 140 14.23 -2.53 20.15
C SER A 140 13.22 -1.41 20.36
N HIS A 141 12.65 -0.90 19.26
CA HIS A 141 11.55 0.07 19.22
C HIS A 141 10.17 -0.57 19.27
N VAL A 142 10.08 -1.91 19.26
CA VAL A 142 8.82 -2.64 19.39
C VAL A 142 8.66 -3.05 20.86
N HIS A 143 7.90 -2.28 21.63
CA HIS A 143 7.63 -2.61 23.03
C HIS A 143 7.01 -4.01 23.16
N SER A 144 7.54 -4.89 24.03
CA SER A 144 6.89 -6.17 24.32
C SER A 144 5.48 -5.95 24.84
N LEU A 145 4.52 -6.80 24.44
CA LEU A 145 3.19 -6.76 25.03
C LEU A 145 3.24 -7.05 26.54
N THR A 146 4.27 -7.77 27.00
CA THR A 146 4.58 -7.95 28.41
C THR A 146 5.18 -6.71 29.07
N ASP A 147 6.00 -5.92 28.36
CA ASP A 147 6.62 -4.70 28.91
C ASP A 147 5.61 -3.56 29.08
N LEU A 148 4.62 -3.47 28.17
CA LEU A 148 3.53 -2.49 28.23
C LEU A 148 2.48 -2.82 29.30
N SER A 149 2.48 -4.04 29.84
CA SER A 149 1.60 -4.41 30.96
C SER A 149 2.07 -3.86 32.30
N VAL A 150 3.35 -3.44 32.40
CA VAL A 150 3.98 -2.92 33.62
C VAL A 150 4.00 -1.39 33.66
N SER A 151 3.83 -0.72 32.51
CA SER A 151 3.90 0.74 32.37
C SER A 151 2.58 1.32 31.84
N ASP A 152 1.78 1.85 32.77
CA ASP A 152 0.63 2.74 32.58
C ASP A 152 -0.63 2.19 31.87
N ASN A 153 -1.76 2.81 32.23
CA ASN A 153 -3.18 2.48 31.98
C ASN A 153 -3.63 2.40 30.50
N PHE A 154 -2.85 1.79 29.61
CA PHE A 154 -3.26 1.60 28.22
C PHE A 154 -4.12 0.36 28.05
N ASN A 155 -5.26 0.48 27.37
CA ASN A 155 -6.04 -0.68 26.94
C ASN A 155 -5.18 -1.58 26.03
N THR A 156 -5.31 -2.90 26.20
CA THR A 156 -4.71 -3.95 25.34
C THR A 156 -4.76 -3.64 23.83
N ASN A 157 -5.83 -3.02 23.34
CA ASN A 157 -5.94 -2.60 21.92
C ASN A 157 -4.93 -1.51 21.52
N THR A 158 -4.67 -0.55 22.41
CA THR A 158 -3.70 0.54 22.18
C THR A 158 -2.26 0.00 22.21
N GLN A 159 -1.98 -0.93 23.12
CA GLN A 159 -0.68 -1.60 23.22
C GLN A 159 -0.37 -2.42 21.96
N TYR A 160 -1.38 -3.12 21.44
CA TYR A 160 -1.29 -3.88 20.19
C TYR A 160 -1.06 -2.96 18.98
N ALA A 161 -1.72 -1.80 18.93
CA ALA A 161 -1.54 -0.81 17.86
C ALA A 161 -0.12 -0.24 17.82
N ILE A 162 0.47 0.07 18.97
CA ILE A 162 1.85 0.60 19.06
C ILE A 162 2.87 -0.47 18.61
N ALA A 163 2.73 -1.72 19.09
CA ALA A 163 3.60 -2.81 18.66
C ALA A 163 3.48 -3.10 17.15
N LEU A 164 2.26 -2.97 16.61
CA LEU A 164 1.97 -3.14 15.20
C LEU A 164 2.63 -2.04 14.35
N GLU A 165 2.56 -0.77 14.75
CA GLU A 165 3.15 0.34 13.99
C GLU A 165 4.68 0.27 13.91
N SER A 166 5.36 0.00 15.04
CA SER A 166 6.82 -0.16 15.08
C SER A 166 7.29 -1.32 14.19
N PHE A 167 6.55 -2.43 14.20
CA PHE A 167 6.83 -3.60 13.38
C PHE A 167 6.57 -3.35 11.88
N LEU A 168 5.46 -2.68 11.57
CA LEU A 168 5.12 -2.28 10.21
C LEU A 168 6.13 -1.28 9.65
N SER A 169 6.64 -0.35 10.45
CA SER A 169 7.69 0.59 10.05
C SER A 169 8.97 -0.13 9.66
N GLU A 170 9.43 -1.08 10.49
CA GLU A 170 10.65 -1.85 10.23
C GLU A 170 10.51 -2.73 8.98
N ILE A 171 9.37 -3.38 8.80
CA ILE A 171 9.14 -4.19 7.59
C ILE A 171 8.98 -3.33 6.34
N LYS A 172 8.33 -2.18 6.45
CA LYS A 172 8.13 -1.27 5.33
C LYS A 172 9.45 -0.61 4.92
N SER A 173 10.38 -0.39 5.85
CA SER A 173 11.70 0.17 5.55
C SER A 173 12.61 -0.79 4.78
N LEU A 174 12.43 -2.11 4.92
CA LEU A 174 13.33 -3.11 4.36
C LEU A 174 13.41 -3.13 2.82
N HIS A 175 12.41 -2.59 2.11
CA HIS A 175 12.46 -2.37 0.65
C HIS A 175 11.61 -1.14 0.31
N THR A 176 12.21 0.05 0.35
CA THR A 176 11.48 1.30 0.13
C THR A 176 10.98 1.41 -1.31
N HIS A 177 11.81 1.09 -2.31
CA HIS A 177 11.45 1.27 -3.73
C HIS A 177 12.01 0.14 -4.61
N PRO A 178 11.36 -1.03 -4.66
CA PRO A 178 11.83 -2.12 -5.50
C PRO A 178 11.80 -1.70 -6.97
N THR A 179 12.92 -1.87 -7.65
CA THR A 179 13.17 -1.35 -9.01
C THR A 179 12.81 -2.35 -10.11
N SER A 180 12.46 -3.58 -9.71
CA SER A 180 12.11 -4.65 -10.63
C SER A 180 11.02 -5.55 -10.07
N HIS A 181 10.34 -6.27 -10.99
CA HIS A 181 9.38 -7.32 -10.63
C HIS A 181 9.97 -8.38 -9.69
N LYS A 182 11.23 -8.78 -9.93
CA LYS A 182 11.92 -9.78 -9.10
C LYS A 182 12.14 -9.27 -7.68
N GLU A 183 12.57 -8.03 -7.51
CA GLU A 183 12.73 -7.41 -6.19
C GLU A 183 11.38 -7.28 -5.47
N ARG A 184 10.32 -6.84 -6.17
CA ARG A 184 8.96 -6.79 -5.62
C ARG A 184 8.51 -8.15 -5.11
N TYR A 185 8.62 -9.19 -5.94
CA TYR A 185 8.23 -10.55 -5.56
C TYR A 185 9.01 -11.08 -4.35
N ASN A 186 10.33 -10.90 -4.34
CA ASN A 186 11.17 -11.34 -3.22
C ASN A 186 10.84 -10.59 -1.93
N SER A 187 10.54 -9.30 -2.00
CA SER A 187 10.13 -8.52 -0.82
C SER A 187 8.80 -8.98 -0.24
N ILE A 188 7.85 -9.43 -1.08
CA ILE A 188 6.59 -10.03 -0.62
C ILE A 188 6.85 -11.36 0.08
N LEU A 189 7.67 -12.23 -0.51
CA LEU A 189 8.00 -13.52 0.12
C LEU A 189 8.68 -13.31 1.48
N TYR A 190 9.67 -12.42 1.53
CA TYR A 190 10.38 -12.09 2.76
C TYR A 190 9.42 -11.56 3.84
N PHE A 191 8.49 -10.67 3.47
CA PHE A 191 7.44 -10.20 4.38
C PHE A 191 6.57 -11.35 4.90
N MET A 192 6.04 -12.20 4.01
CA MET A 192 5.14 -13.29 4.39
C MET A 192 5.84 -14.37 5.22
N ASP A 193 7.15 -14.55 5.03
CA ASP A 193 7.95 -15.52 5.78
C ASP A 193 8.17 -15.07 7.22
N LEU A 194 8.41 -13.76 7.41
CA LEU A 194 8.78 -13.21 8.71
C LEU A 194 7.64 -12.51 9.45
N VAL A 195 6.49 -12.23 8.83
CA VAL A 195 5.37 -11.62 9.56
C VAL A 195 4.93 -12.57 10.70
N PRO A 196 4.85 -12.10 11.97
CA PRO A 196 4.60 -12.90 13.15
C PRO A 196 3.10 -13.20 13.26
N ALA A 197 2.63 -14.02 12.34
CA ALA A 197 1.24 -14.43 12.20
C ALA A 197 1.21 -15.95 11.97
N TYR A 198 0.13 -16.60 12.43
CA TYR A 198 -0.03 -18.02 12.17
C TYR A 198 -0.36 -18.29 10.71
N PHE A 199 -0.19 -19.54 10.30
CA PHE A 199 -0.48 -20.00 8.95
C PHE A 199 -1.86 -19.56 8.47
N ILE A 200 -2.89 -19.74 9.31
CA ILE A 200 -4.28 -19.44 8.95
C ILE A 200 -4.50 -17.94 8.67
N ASP A 201 -3.87 -17.07 9.46
CA ASP A 201 -4.00 -15.62 9.32
C ASP A 201 -3.28 -15.13 8.07
N LYS A 202 -2.06 -15.65 7.81
CA LYS A 202 -1.32 -15.39 6.57
C LYS A 202 -2.11 -15.84 5.33
N LEU A 203 -2.73 -17.02 5.40
CA LEU A 203 -3.52 -17.59 4.31
C LEU A 203 -4.78 -16.76 4.04
N SER A 204 -5.51 -16.40 5.10
CA SER A 204 -6.69 -15.54 5.02
C SER A 204 -6.34 -14.19 4.40
N PHE A 205 -5.22 -13.60 4.82
CA PHE A 205 -4.73 -12.33 4.29
C PHE A 205 -4.41 -12.38 2.80
N ILE A 206 -3.65 -13.38 2.32
CA ILE A 206 -3.35 -13.53 0.89
C ILE A 206 -4.61 -13.82 0.06
N LYS A 207 -5.54 -14.64 0.57
CA LYS A 207 -6.82 -14.90 -0.09
C LYS A 207 -7.68 -13.65 -0.21
N ASN A 208 -7.70 -12.82 0.83
CA ASN A 208 -8.39 -11.53 0.81
C ASN A 208 -7.78 -10.59 -0.25
N ILE A 209 -6.45 -10.49 -0.31
CA ILE A 209 -5.76 -9.68 -1.34
C ILE A 209 -6.12 -10.20 -2.75
N ARG A 210 -6.12 -11.52 -2.96
CA ARG A 210 -6.51 -12.13 -4.24
C ARG A 210 -7.96 -11.81 -4.61
N SER A 211 -8.90 -11.90 -3.66
CA SER A 211 -10.30 -11.55 -3.88
C SER A 211 -10.47 -10.08 -4.28
N GLN A 212 -9.75 -9.16 -3.59
CA GLN A 212 -9.74 -7.74 -3.95
C GLN A 212 -9.14 -7.51 -5.33
N TRP A 213 -8.04 -8.18 -5.67
CA TRP A 213 -7.46 -8.14 -7.01
C TRP A 213 -8.47 -8.60 -8.07
N ASP A 214 -9.12 -9.75 -7.86
CA ASP A 214 -10.09 -10.30 -8.80
C ASP A 214 -11.31 -9.38 -8.97
N SER A 215 -11.76 -8.72 -7.91
CA SER A 215 -12.85 -7.74 -7.95
C SER A 215 -12.44 -6.47 -8.71
N LYS A 216 -11.31 -5.85 -8.31
CA LYS A 216 -10.85 -4.55 -8.84
C LYS A 216 -10.27 -4.65 -10.24
N PHE A 217 -9.58 -5.74 -10.58
CA PHE A 217 -9.00 -5.92 -11.91
C PHE A 217 -10.04 -6.28 -12.97
N LYS A 218 -11.15 -6.93 -12.57
CA LYS A 218 -12.30 -7.16 -13.47
C LYS A 218 -13.07 -5.87 -13.76
N ALA A 219 -12.96 -4.83 -12.94
CA ALA A 219 -13.47 -3.50 -13.24
C ALA A 219 -12.68 -2.91 -14.44
N LYS A 220 -13.37 -2.80 -15.58
CA LYS A 220 -12.74 -2.76 -16.92
C LYS A 220 -12.03 -1.45 -17.30
N ARG A 221 -12.09 -0.38 -16.52
CA ARG A 221 -11.57 0.94 -16.97
C ARG A 221 -10.07 1.07 -16.70
N LYS A 222 -9.29 0.37 -17.52
CA LYS A 222 -7.82 0.54 -17.56
C LYS A 222 -7.48 1.90 -18.18
N LEU A 223 -6.56 2.61 -17.53
CA LEU A 223 -5.96 3.82 -18.10
C LEU A 223 -5.30 3.47 -19.42
N SER A 224 -5.64 4.22 -20.48
CA SER A 224 -5.09 3.98 -21.81
C SER A 224 -3.80 4.79 -21.96
N ILE A 225 -2.71 4.18 -21.48
CA ILE A 225 -1.33 4.69 -21.51
C ILE A 225 -0.45 3.59 -22.10
N PRO A 226 0.20 3.79 -23.26
CA PRO A 226 1.14 2.80 -23.80
C PRO A 226 2.43 2.77 -22.97
N MET A 227 2.92 1.57 -22.63
CA MET A 227 4.15 1.39 -21.86
C MET A 227 5.37 2.03 -22.55
N ASP A 228 5.42 1.98 -23.88
CA ASP A 228 6.57 2.48 -24.67
C ASP A 228 6.64 4.01 -24.74
N ASN A 229 5.59 4.71 -24.29
CA ASN A 229 5.53 6.17 -24.34
C ASN A 229 5.98 6.77 -23.00
N THR A 230 7.30 6.81 -22.79
CA THR A 230 7.93 7.34 -21.57
C THR A 230 7.42 8.73 -21.19
N GLU A 231 7.26 9.64 -22.16
CA GLU A 231 6.78 10.99 -21.88
C GLU A 231 5.33 11.01 -21.40
N LEU A 232 4.46 10.16 -21.98
CA LEU A 232 3.07 10.07 -21.53
C LEU A 232 2.97 9.40 -20.17
N CYS A 233 3.78 8.39 -19.89
CA CYS A 233 3.90 7.79 -18.57
C CYS A 233 4.33 8.83 -17.54
N GLN A 234 5.38 9.60 -17.82
CA GLN A 234 5.83 10.65 -16.91
C GLN A 234 4.76 11.72 -16.70
N TRP A 235 4.11 12.18 -17.77
CA TRP A 235 3.00 13.13 -17.67
C TRP A 235 1.86 12.57 -16.81
N ALA A 236 1.49 11.30 -17.00
CA ALA A 236 0.41 10.68 -16.26
C ALA A 236 0.73 10.52 -14.77
N TRP A 237 1.99 10.19 -14.44
CA TRP A 237 2.48 10.14 -13.07
C TRP A 237 2.38 11.51 -12.39
N GLU A 238 2.91 12.55 -13.03
CA GLU A 238 2.83 13.92 -12.52
C GLU A 238 1.38 14.42 -12.43
N TYR A 239 0.53 14.06 -13.39
CA TYR A 239 -0.89 14.39 -13.33
C TYR A 239 -1.56 13.77 -12.10
N MET A 240 -1.34 12.47 -11.83
CA MET A 240 -1.94 11.81 -10.68
C MET A 240 -1.39 12.36 -9.36
N LYS A 241 -0.09 12.61 -9.29
CA LYS A 241 0.59 13.18 -8.11
C LYS A 241 0.04 14.55 -7.73
N ASN A 242 -0.15 15.41 -8.73
CA ASN A 242 -0.58 16.80 -8.53
C ASN A 242 -2.12 16.98 -8.61
N LYS A 243 -2.88 15.89 -8.77
CA LYS A 243 -4.34 15.97 -8.84
C LYS A 243 -4.90 16.25 -7.44
N PRO A 244 -5.69 17.31 -7.23
CA PRO A 244 -6.26 17.59 -5.93
C PRO A 244 -7.25 16.49 -5.49
N SER A 245 -7.31 16.27 -4.18
CA SER A 245 -8.10 15.24 -3.51
C SER A 245 -9.61 15.32 -3.80
N ARG A 246 -10.11 16.51 -4.14
CA ARG A 246 -11.51 16.77 -4.50
C ARG A 246 -11.61 17.96 -5.45
N ARG A 247 -12.29 17.77 -6.58
CA ARG A 247 -12.85 18.85 -7.42
C ARG A 247 -14.34 18.65 -7.47
N MET A 248 -15.10 19.54 -6.84
CA MET A 248 -16.55 19.53 -6.96
C MET A 248 -16.96 20.52 -8.05
N ARG A 249 -17.72 20.04 -9.05
CA ARG A 249 -18.39 20.93 -10.01
C ARG A 249 -19.66 21.45 -9.35
N ILE A 250 -19.70 22.75 -9.08
CA ILE A 250 -20.92 23.44 -8.69
C ILE A 250 -21.50 24.02 -9.96
N TYR A 251 -22.66 23.51 -10.37
CA TYR A 251 -23.42 24.11 -11.45
C TYR A 251 -24.02 25.41 -10.93
N ASP A 252 -23.78 26.51 -11.62
CA ASP A 252 -24.44 27.77 -11.32
C ASP A 252 -25.93 27.55 -11.61
N GLN A 253 -26.76 27.43 -10.57
CA GLN A 253 -28.20 27.49 -10.75
C GLN A 253 -28.51 28.93 -11.18
N SER A 254 -28.90 29.11 -12.45
CA SER A 254 -29.44 30.36 -12.92
C SER A 254 -30.79 30.61 -12.23
N THR A 255 -30.78 31.27 -11.08
CA THR A 255 -31.99 31.76 -10.44
C THR A 255 -32.21 33.21 -10.86
N ASP A 256 -32.87 33.38 -12.01
CA ASP A 256 -33.64 34.59 -12.27
C ASP A 256 -34.90 34.55 -11.41
N THR A 257 -34.89 35.33 -10.31
CA THR A 257 -36.04 35.92 -9.58
C THR A 257 -37.00 35.02 -8.77
N PRO A 258 -37.83 35.59 -7.87
CA PRO A 258 -37.50 36.40 -6.69
C PRO A 258 -38.00 35.74 -5.39
N GLU A 259 -37.53 36.23 -4.25
CA GLU A 259 -37.96 35.81 -2.91
C GLU A 259 -39.49 35.71 -2.75
N LYS A 260 -39.96 34.54 -2.32
CA LYS A 260 -41.12 34.43 -1.42
C LYS A 260 -41.09 33.11 -0.65
N SER A 261 -40.99 33.27 0.66
CA SER A 261 -41.09 32.26 1.70
C SER A 261 -42.29 31.34 1.55
N VAL A 262 -42.05 30.02 1.51
CA VAL A 262 -43.03 29.02 1.95
C VAL A 262 -42.28 27.90 2.68
N ALA A 263 -42.66 27.74 3.95
CA ALA A 263 -42.19 26.70 4.85
C ALA A 263 -42.58 25.31 4.34
N LEU A 264 -41.66 24.35 4.45
CA LEU A 264 -41.99 22.94 4.54
C LEU A 264 -41.33 22.37 5.79
N SER A 265 -42.19 22.21 6.79
CA SER A 265 -42.05 21.32 7.93
C SER A 265 -41.85 19.88 7.46
N GLY A 266 -41.06 19.12 8.21
CA GLY A 266 -40.82 17.70 7.95
C GLY A 266 -39.69 17.15 8.81
N GLU A 267 -39.91 17.16 10.11
CA GLU A 267 -39.07 16.57 11.14
C GLU A 267 -38.72 15.10 10.85
N TYR A 268 -37.47 14.71 11.12
CA TYR A 268 -37.21 13.55 11.98
C TYR A 268 -35.98 13.84 12.84
N ASN A 269 -36.26 14.20 14.09
CA ASN A 269 -35.36 14.25 15.24
C ASN A 269 -34.72 12.88 15.52
N ILE A 270 -33.45 12.85 15.92
CA ILE A 270 -33.03 12.25 17.21
C ILE A 270 -32.02 13.21 17.88
N HIS A 271 -32.35 13.55 19.12
CA HIS A 271 -31.71 14.48 20.06
C HIS A 271 -30.39 13.97 20.69
N SER A 272 -29.52 14.93 21.03
CA SER A 272 -28.76 15.01 22.31
C SER A 272 -28.06 16.38 22.37
N VAL A 273 -28.72 17.48 22.79
CA VAL A 273 -28.83 18.04 24.16
C VAL A 273 -27.50 18.50 24.79
N CYS A 274 -27.33 19.84 24.80
CA CYS A 274 -26.65 20.77 25.72
C CYS A 274 -25.10 20.72 25.82
N THR A 275 -24.34 21.83 25.89
CA THR A 275 -24.63 23.19 26.40
C THR A 275 -23.63 24.21 25.83
N ALA A 276 -24.01 25.50 25.87
CA ALA A 276 -23.30 26.67 25.37
C ALA A 276 -22.00 27.05 26.14
N ASP A 277 -21.02 27.67 25.47
CA ASP A 277 -20.67 29.09 25.63
C ASP A 277 -19.30 29.48 25.03
N ASN A 278 -19.21 30.76 24.65
CA ASN A 278 -18.05 31.59 24.23
C ASN A 278 -17.73 31.57 22.73
N LYS A 279 -18.16 32.59 21.96
CA LYS A 279 -17.69 34.00 21.86
C LYS A 279 -16.53 34.16 20.89
N ASP A 280 -16.84 34.96 19.86
CA ASP A 280 -15.97 35.87 19.12
C ASP A 280 -14.59 35.37 18.72
N ASP A 281 -14.40 35.11 17.41
CA ASP A 281 -13.24 35.69 16.74
C ASP A 281 -13.46 35.90 15.24
N ILE A 282 -12.94 37.05 14.82
CA ILE A 282 -13.16 37.74 13.55
C ILE A 282 -12.13 37.27 12.50
N CYS A 283 -12.65 37.02 11.29
CA CYS A 283 -12.03 37.15 9.96
C CYS A 283 -10.77 36.33 9.62
N ASN A 284 -10.86 35.55 8.54
CA ASN A 284 -10.01 35.81 7.38
C ASN A 284 -10.67 35.28 6.09
N GLN A 285 -11.09 36.22 5.25
CA GLN A 285 -11.39 35.98 3.84
C GLN A 285 -10.09 35.62 3.11
N ASN A 286 -9.87 34.32 2.84
CA ASN A 286 -8.90 33.91 1.84
C ASN A 286 -9.62 33.62 0.53
N MET A 287 -9.43 34.54 -0.41
CA MET A 287 -9.81 34.42 -1.82
C MET A 287 -9.37 33.07 -2.39
N SER A 288 -10.34 32.24 -2.79
CA SER A 288 -10.09 31.06 -3.62
C SER A 288 -10.23 31.47 -5.09
N GLU A 289 -9.15 31.36 -5.87
CA GLU A 289 -9.15 31.62 -7.31
C GLU A 289 -10.13 30.66 -8.01
N SER A 290 -11.21 31.23 -8.54
CA SER A 290 -12.22 30.52 -9.34
C SER A 290 -11.82 30.57 -10.81
N THR A 291 -11.65 29.42 -11.46
CA THR A 291 -11.54 29.33 -12.92
C THR A 291 -12.85 28.80 -13.51
N SER A 292 -13.50 29.63 -14.34
CA SER A 292 -14.67 29.25 -15.15
C SER A 292 -14.21 28.61 -16.47
N GLN A 293 -14.91 27.57 -16.92
CA GLN A 293 -14.60 26.87 -18.18
C GLN A 293 -15.90 26.49 -18.90
N GLU A 294 -15.98 26.77 -20.21
CA GLU A 294 -17.12 26.44 -21.08
C GLU A 294 -16.82 25.17 -21.91
N ASP A 295 -17.69 24.15 -21.85
CA ASP A 295 -17.63 22.95 -22.72
C ASP A 295 -18.52 23.17 -23.98
N TYR A 296 -18.02 22.81 -25.17
CA TYR A 296 -18.79 22.78 -26.43
C TYR A 296 -19.17 21.35 -26.78
N ASP A 297 -20.45 21.07 -27.00
CA ASP A 297 -20.92 19.83 -27.61
C ASP A 297 -20.77 19.89 -29.14
N LYS A 298 -20.02 18.95 -29.72
CA LYS A 298 -20.00 18.69 -31.17
C LYS A 298 -20.73 17.38 -31.44
N SER A 299 -21.93 17.50 -32.00
CA SER A 299 -22.64 16.40 -32.67
C SER A 299 -22.25 16.34 -34.15
N THR A 300 -22.04 15.12 -34.66
CA THR A 300 -21.80 14.79 -36.07
C THR A 300 -23.00 14.04 -36.64
N GLY A 301 -23.44 14.38 -37.86
CA GLY A 301 -24.31 13.54 -38.70
C GLY A 301 -25.06 14.32 -39.79
N ASN A 302 -24.79 13.99 -41.05
CA ASN A 302 -25.42 14.54 -42.26
C ASN A 302 -26.81 13.93 -42.50
N ASP A 303 -27.73 14.66 -43.15
CA ASP A 303 -28.43 14.27 -44.40
C ASP A 303 -29.48 15.32 -44.82
N ALA A 304 -29.87 15.27 -46.10
CA ALA A 304 -30.34 16.38 -46.91
C ALA A 304 -31.87 16.63 -46.95
N ALA A 305 -32.19 17.84 -47.44
CA ALA A 305 -33.35 18.27 -48.23
C ALA A 305 -34.63 18.77 -47.53
N SER A 306 -34.90 20.06 -47.84
CA SER A 306 -36.18 20.71 -48.12
C SER A 306 -37.02 21.33 -46.98
N ASP A 307 -37.36 22.60 -47.24
CA ASP A 307 -38.51 23.40 -46.82
C ASP A 307 -38.44 24.36 -45.61
N LYS A 308 -38.33 25.64 -46.01
CA LYS A 308 -38.95 26.90 -45.54
C LYS A 308 -39.40 27.04 -44.07
N ASN A 309 -38.80 28.05 -43.44
CA ASN A 309 -39.37 29.03 -42.51
C ASN A 309 -40.33 28.54 -41.40
N SER A 310 -39.77 28.37 -40.21
CA SER A 310 -40.31 28.98 -39.00
C SER A 310 -39.19 29.10 -37.97
N GLY A 311 -38.89 30.32 -37.52
CA GLY A 311 -37.89 30.57 -36.49
C GLY A 311 -38.30 29.96 -35.15
N HIS A 312 -37.54 28.97 -34.71
CA HIS A 312 -37.46 28.58 -33.31
C HIS A 312 -35.98 28.50 -32.93
N GLU A 313 -35.47 29.55 -32.28
CA GLU A 313 -34.22 29.50 -31.52
C GLU A 313 -34.43 28.54 -30.34
N SER A 314 -34.10 27.25 -30.52
CA SER A 314 -33.89 26.35 -29.38
C SER A 314 -32.50 26.62 -28.82
N GLY A 315 -32.36 27.70 -28.05
CA GLY A 315 -31.16 27.97 -27.27
C GLY A 315 -30.98 26.87 -26.22
N THR A 316 -30.15 25.88 -26.50
CA THR A 316 -29.63 24.97 -25.47
C THR A 316 -28.91 25.82 -24.42
N LYS A 317 -29.50 25.93 -23.22
CA LYS A 317 -28.94 26.70 -22.11
C LYS A 317 -27.52 26.22 -21.81
N LYS A 318 -26.53 27.11 -21.97
CA LYS A 318 -25.16 26.93 -21.48
C LYS A 318 -25.21 26.78 -19.96
N VAL A 319 -24.86 25.60 -19.45
CA VAL A 319 -24.73 25.39 -18.00
C VAL A 319 -23.30 25.76 -17.60
N SER A 320 -23.15 26.94 -16.98
CA SER A 320 -21.91 27.35 -16.33
C SER A 320 -21.68 26.51 -15.08
N TYR A 321 -20.45 26.06 -14.85
CA TYR A 321 -20.06 25.46 -13.58
C TYR A 321 -18.75 26.06 -13.09
N ARG A 322 -18.63 26.16 -11.77
CA ARG A 322 -17.39 26.51 -11.07
C ARG A 322 -16.82 25.26 -10.43
N THR A 323 -15.49 25.17 -10.39
CA THR A 323 -14.80 24.09 -9.70
C THR A 323 -14.31 24.63 -8.36
N ILE A 324 -14.68 23.98 -7.26
CA ILE A 324 -14.12 24.27 -5.94
C ILE A 324 -13.21 23.13 -5.53
N ASP A 325 -11.98 23.48 -5.14
CA ASP A 325 -11.05 22.58 -4.48
C ASP A 325 -11.35 22.61 -2.98
N LEU A 326 -11.69 21.44 -2.40
CA LEU A 326 -12.02 21.34 -0.98
C LEU A 326 -10.79 20.83 -0.21
N SER A 327 -10.20 21.71 0.60
CA SER A 327 -9.15 21.38 1.57
C SER A 327 -9.74 20.55 2.72
N PRO A 328 -9.00 19.59 3.31
CA PRO A 328 -9.47 18.84 4.46
C PRO A 328 -9.28 19.68 5.73
N GLU A 329 -10.17 20.63 5.97
CA GLU A 329 -10.33 21.21 7.31
C GLU A 329 -11.64 20.77 7.95
N ASP A 330 -11.50 20.48 9.23
CA ASP A 330 -12.48 20.17 10.27
C ASP A 330 -13.10 18.77 10.36
N GLY A 331 -12.69 18.10 11.44
CA GLY A 331 -13.07 16.76 11.84
C GLY A 331 -14.53 16.69 12.28
N GLY A 332 -15.38 16.22 11.37
CA GLY A 332 -16.65 15.56 11.71
C GLY A 332 -16.49 14.05 11.67
N LEU A 333 -17.21 13.33 12.54
CA LEU A 333 -17.25 11.85 12.64
C LEU A 333 -17.83 11.13 11.39
N LEU A 334 -18.12 11.86 10.30
CA LEU A 334 -18.39 11.33 8.95
C LEU A 334 -17.20 11.45 7.98
N SER A 335 -16.04 11.93 8.44
CA SER A 335 -14.84 12.19 7.63
C SER A 335 -14.12 10.94 7.09
N SER A 336 -14.52 9.73 7.52
CA SER A 336 -13.88 8.48 7.12
C SER A 336 -14.27 7.96 5.73
N PHE A 337 -15.29 8.53 5.07
CA PHE A 337 -15.79 8.03 3.77
C PHE A 337 -15.30 8.79 2.53
N ASN A 338 -14.55 9.90 2.62
CA ASN A 338 -14.45 10.86 1.50
C ASN A 338 -13.05 11.46 1.18
N LYS A 339 -11.96 10.67 1.20
CA LYS A 339 -10.68 11.10 0.60
C LYS A 339 -10.33 10.21 -0.60
N ILE A 340 -9.95 10.78 -1.75
CA ILE A 340 -9.22 10.04 -2.79
C ILE A 340 -7.81 9.76 -2.21
N GLY A 341 -7.70 8.69 -1.45
CA GLY A 341 -6.56 8.40 -0.58
C GLY A 341 -5.32 7.86 -1.28
N TRP A 342 -5.13 8.11 -2.59
CA TRP A 342 -3.95 7.60 -3.31
C TRP A 342 -2.68 8.43 -3.08
N HIS A 343 -2.78 9.55 -2.36
CA HIS A 343 -1.64 10.46 -2.17
C HIS A 343 -0.52 9.78 -1.37
N ASP A 344 -0.89 9.00 -0.35
CA ASP A 344 0.02 8.15 0.42
C ASP A 344 0.84 7.20 -0.48
N ALA A 345 0.31 6.83 -1.65
CA ALA A 345 1.00 5.94 -2.58
C ALA A 345 2.27 6.59 -3.18
N PHE A 346 2.34 7.92 -3.27
CA PHE A 346 3.49 8.64 -3.80
C PHE A 346 4.63 8.79 -2.79
N GLU A 347 4.35 8.61 -1.49
CA GLU A 347 5.39 8.45 -0.47
C GLU A 347 6.00 7.05 -0.51
N ILE A 348 5.17 6.05 -0.87
CA ILE A 348 5.56 4.63 -0.90
C ILE A 348 6.25 4.26 -2.22
N ILE A 349 5.84 4.86 -3.35
CA ILE A 349 6.28 4.48 -4.68
C ILE A 349 7.17 5.56 -5.30
N GLN A 350 8.41 5.19 -5.64
CA GLN A 350 9.34 6.03 -6.40
C GLN A 350 9.82 5.24 -7.62
N PRO A 351 9.16 5.37 -8.79
CA PRO A 351 9.53 4.61 -9.97
C PRO A 351 10.84 5.14 -10.56
N SER A 352 11.79 4.25 -10.84
CA SER A 352 13.11 4.61 -11.36
C SER A 352 13.27 4.39 -12.87
N THR A 353 12.36 3.64 -13.50
CA THR A 353 12.40 3.33 -14.94
C THR A 353 11.06 3.62 -15.60
N PRO A 354 11.01 3.89 -16.93
CA PRO A 354 9.75 4.13 -17.64
C PRO A 354 8.73 2.99 -17.48
N LYS A 355 9.22 1.75 -17.48
CA LYS A 355 8.40 0.56 -17.25
C LYS A 355 7.83 0.54 -15.82
N GLU A 356 8.64 0.82 -14.81
CA GLU A 356 8.16 0.93 -13.44
C GLU A 356 7.16 2.08 -13.29
N THR A 357 7.39 3.25 -13.91
CA THR A 357 6.42 4.36 -13.91
C THR A 357 5.06 3.93 -14.46
N TYR A 358 5.06 3.23 -15.60
CA TYR A 358 3.83 2.64 -16.16
C TYR A 358 3.15 1.69 -15.16
N LEU A 359 3.89 0.74 -14.59
CA LEU A 359 3.34 -0.23 -13.64
C LEU A 359 2.79 0.46 -12.38
N SER A 360 3.50 1.46 -11.85
CA SER A 360 3.10 2.25 -10.68
C SER A 360 1.79 2.99 -10.92
N ILE A 361 1.63 3.67 -12.05
CA ILE A 361 0.38 4.35 -12.42
C ILE A 361 -0.81 3.39 -12.38
N HIS A 362 -0.64 2.23 -13.02
CA HIS A 362 -1.69 1.21 -13.04
C HIS A 362 -1.94 0.60 -11.67
N ALA A 363 -0.90 0.37 -10.87
CA ALA A 363 -1.03 -0.16 -9.52
C ALA A 363 -1.79 0.80 -8.61
N VAL A 364 -1.44 2.09 -8.63
CA VAL A 364 -2.15 3.14 -7.87
C VAL A 364 -3.61 3.24 -8.32
N TRP A 365 -3.86 3.26 -9.62
CA TRP A 365 -5.22 3.30 -10.17
C TRP A 365 -6.06 2.11 -9.70
N ILE A 366 -5.56 0.89 -9.90
CA ILE A 366 -6.28 -0.34 -9.55
C ILE A 366 -6.49 -0.41 -8.04
N PHE A 367 -5.49 -0.06 -7.24
CA PHE A 367 -5.56 -0.20 -5.79
C PHE A 367 -6.52 0.81 -5.15
N TYR A 368 -6.45 2.08 -5.52
CA TYR A 368 -7.20 3.14 -4.86
C TYR A 368 -8.51 3.53 -5.54
N VAL A 369 -8.62 3.31 -6.86
CA VAL A 369 -9.78 3.78 -7.65
C VAL A 369 -10.56 2.65 -8.29
N GLY A 370 -9.91 1.56 -8.70
CA GLY A 370 -10.59 0.42 -9.33
C GLY A 370 -11.75 -0.11 -8.48
N GLY A 371 -12.95 -0.21 -9.07
CA GLY A 371 -14.15 -0.72 -8.41
C GLY A 371 -14.83 0.25 -7.45
N THR A 372 -14.36 1.50 -7.33
CA THR A 372 -14.98 2.53 -6.48
C THR A 372 -16.06 3.32 -7.23
N TYR A 373 -16.98 3.94 -6.51
CA TYR A 373 -18.04 4.77 -7.10
C TYR A 373 -17.51 6.00 -7.85
N ILE A 374 -16.30 6.47 -7.50
CA ILE A 374 -15.61 7.61 -8.14
C ILE A 374 -14.83 7.22 -9.42
N GLU A 375 -14.62 5.93 -9.69
CA GLU A 375 -13.88 5.45 -10.86
C GLU A 375 -14.38 6.03 -12.19
N PRO A 376 -15.70 6.08 -12.50
CA PRO A 376 -16.17 6.64 -13.77
C PRO A 376 -15.75 8.09 -13.97
N GLU A 377 -15.91 8.90 -12.92
CA GLU A 377 -15.64 10.33 -12.98
C GLU A 377 -14.14 10.59 -13.13
N LEU A 378 -13.31 9.98 -12.28
CA LEU A 378 -11.86 10.14 -12.36
C LEU A 378 -11.31 9.64 -13.69
N TYR A 379 -11.89 8.58 -14.25
CA TYR A 379 -11.47 8.04 -15.54
C TYR A 379 -11.74 9.05 -16.68
N GLN A 380 -12.92 9.66 -16.68
CA GLN A 380 -13.26 10.69 -17.67
C GLN A 380 -12.36 11.92 -17.54
N GLN A 381 -12.11 12.38 -16.30
CA GLN A 381 -11.20 13.51 -16.05
C GLN A 381 -9.78 13.21 -16.55
N PHE A 382 -9.26 12.02 -16.25
CA PHE A 382 -7.96 11.58 -16.74
C PHE A 382 -7.91 11.55 -18.28
N LYS A 383 -8.93 10.96 -18.91
CA LYS A 383 -9.04 10.85 -20.37
C LYS A 383 -9.03 12.24 -21.04
N ARG A 384 -9.84 13.18 -20.55
CA ARG A 384 -9.89 14.57 -21.08
C ARG A 384 -8.54 15.28 -20.94
N ALA A 385 -7.90 15.16 -19.79
CA ALA A 385 -6.58 15.75 -19.55
C ALA A 385 -5.52 15.17 -20.49
N ARG A 386 -5.53 13.84 -20.68
CA ARG A 386 -4.63 13.13 -21.58
C ARG A 386 -4.80 13.57 -23.03
N ASP A 387 -6.04 13.64 -23.52
CA ASP A 387 -6.33 14.01 -24.90
C ASP A 387 -5.92 15.47 -25.17
N THR A 388 -6.08 16.35 -24.17
CA THR A 388 -5.58 17.73 -24.19
C THR A 388 -4.05 17.79 -24.29
N TYR A 389 -3.34 17.02 -23.45
CA TYR A 389 -1.87 16.91 -23.49
C TYR A 389 -1.38 16.44 -24.86
N LEU A 390 -1.97 15.37 -25.41
CA LEU A 390 -1.60 14.84 -26.73
C LEU A 390 -1.86 15.85 -27.85
N THR A 391 -2.96 16.60 -27.78
CA THR A 391 -3.28 17.66 -28.75
C THR A 391 -2.26 18.80 -28.72
N ARG A 392 -1.89 19.26 -27.52
CA ARG A 392 -0.84 20.28 -27.34
C ARG A 392 0.50 19.81 -27.89
N LYS A 393 0.91 18.58 -27.58
CA LYS A 393 2.17 17.99 -28.07
C LYS A 393 2.20 17.91 -29.60
N ARG A 394 1.11 17.50 -30.25
CA ARG A 394 0.99 17.48 -31.72
C ARG A 394 1.11 18.87 -32.34
N LYS A 395 0.52 19.89 -31.71
CA LYS A 395 0.63 21.29 -32.16
C LYS A 395 2.07 21.79 -32.09
N ILE A 396 2.76 21.55 -30.97
CA ILE A 396 4.18 21.92 -30.79
C ILE A 396 5.06 21.24 -31.84
N LYS A 397 4.87 19.93 -32.08
CA LYS A 397 5.63 19.20 -33.12
C LYS A 397 5.40 19.77 -34.52
N ARG A 398 4.16 20.13 -34.87
CA ARG A 398 3.85 20.77 -36.17
C ARG A 398 4.51 22.13 -36.32
N ILE A 399 4.57 22.93 -35.25
CA ILE A 399 5.24 24.24 -35.26
C ILE A 399 6.76 24.06 -35.41
N SER A 400 7.37 23.15 -34.64
CA SER A 400 8.80 22.86 -34.73
C SER A 400 9.21 22.36 -36.12
N ASN A 401 8.44 21.44 -36.72
CA ASN A 401 8.72 20.95 -38.08
C ASN A 401 8.56 22.06 -39.14
N LYS A 402 7.63 23.01 -38.96
CA LYS A 402 7.50 24.16 -39.86
C LYS A 402 8.69 25.11 -39.75
N LEU A 403 9.21 25.34 -38.54
CA LEU A 403 10.39 26.18 -38.34
C LEU A 403 11.68 25.55 -38.91
N GLN A 404 11.78 24.21 -38.89
CA GLN A 404 12.90 23.49 -39.52
C GLN A 404 12.86 23.45 -41.06
N LEU A 405 11.72 23.75 -41.68
CA LEU A 405 11.58 23.86 -43.15
C LEU A 405 11.79 25.30 -43.65
N ILE A 406 11.87 26.27 -42.73
CA ILE A 406 12.08 27.69 -43.03
C ILE A 406 13.57 28.07 -42.89
N ASN A 407 14.36 27.24 -42.21
CA ASN A 407 15.82 27.24 -42.21
C ASN A 407 16.34 26.20 -43.19
#